data_AF-A0A518FNX9-F1
#
_entry.id   AF-A0A518FNX9-F1
#
_cell.length_a   1.000
_cell.length_b   1.000
_cell.length_c   1.000
_cell.angle_alpha   90.00
_cell.angle_beta   90.00
_cell.angle_gamma   90.00
#
_symmetry.space_group_name_H-M   'P 1'
#
loop_
_entity.id
_entity.type
_entity.pdbx_description
1 polymer ?
#
loop_
_entity_poly.entity_id
_entity_poly.type
_entity_poly.pdbx_seq_one_letter_code
_entity_poly.pdbx_strand_id
1 'polypeptide(L)'
;MFTPTTITIFYALCGAIILWMLVRIIRKRRNNQSVEQQPEEMVATPEKESYSPSAASTSTTPATWEHRQLFRTDSKELEGAEQNLPHIEAGEVPSMGTDDYVFGSATPALSEMMPESEGRRAQTKKELQAAGYYQPHALQNFSAIRYVSILGTLLFFGVLLIISPERFEIPILLGMLLVPILVWAVPFLFVSGQASDRRSEIEQGIPDMLDMLNMCVSQGMTVPHALKKIIGELGKVYPALAQELKIVMEQASIGTFTQALSNFSKRIDVPEVHSFSALLIQTDQMGTDVTSALQEYSDNMRESLQQRADEKANKATFKLLFPTVFCLMPAIYIFLLGPAIVELSDFFHSGGRDSLNSTTDLFQQVGTQQ
;
A
#
# COMPACT_ATOMS: atom_id res chain seq x y z
N MET A 1 43.99 10.31 -1.18
CA MET A 1 44.25 10.20 0.26
C MET A 1 43.02 10.74 0.99
N PHE A 2 41.99 9.90 1.19
CA PHE A 2 40.77 10.34 1.87
C PHE A 2 41.04 10.32 3.37
N THR A 3 40.95 11.48 4.02
CA THR A 3 41.14 11.63 5.46
C THR A 3 40.08 10.81 6.21
N PRO A 4 40.41 10.18 7.35
CA PRO A 4 39.46 9.37 8.12
C PRO A 4 38.20 10.16 8.53
N THR A 5 38.29 11.49 8.62
CA THR A 5 37.18 12.41 8.91
C THR A 5 36.16 12.51 7.78
N THR A 6 36.56 12.45 6.51
CA THR A 6 35.61 12.52 5.38
C THR A 6 34.78 11.24 5.27
N ILE A 7 35.36 10.11 5.67
CA ILE A 7 34.70 8.80 5.64
C ILE A 7 33.73 8.67 6.82
N THR A 8 34.09 9.12 8.03
CA THR A 8 33.16 9.14 9.16
C THR A 8 32.00 10.10 8.96
N ILE A 9 32.21 11.24 8.29
CA ILE A 9 31.12 12.15 7.90
C ILE A 9 30.20 11.48 6.87
N PHE A 10 30.75 10.71 5.92
CA PHE A 10 29.95 9.95 4.95
C PHE A 10 29.10 8.86 5.64
N TYR A 11 29.66 8.11 6.57
CA TYR A 11 28.90 7.12 7.37
C TYR A 11 27.89 7.77 8.31
N ALA A 12 28.19 8.94 8.88
CA ALA A 12 27.24 9.70 9.69
C ALA A 12 26.09 10.27 8.84
N LEU A 13 26.38 10.71 7.61
CA LEU A 13 25.37 11.15 6.65
C LEU A 13 24.50 9.98 6.17
N CYS A 14 25.10 8.85 5.79
CA CYS A 14 24.36 7.63 5.47
C CYS A 14 23.52 7.16 6.66
N GLY A 15 24.08 7.15 7.88
CA GLY A 15 23.38 6.82 9.11
C GLY A 15 22.22 7.78 9.40
N ALA A 16 22.40 9.08 9.19
CA ALA A 16 21.36 10.10 9.35
C ALA A 16 20.27 9.98 8.27
N ILE A 17 20.61 9.65 7.03
CA ILE A 17 19.66 9.39 5.95
C ILE A 17 18.85 8.12 6.23
N ILE A 18 19.51 7.06 6.74
CA ILE A 18 18.87 5.81 7.17
C ILE A 18 17.96 6.06 8.37
N LEU A 19 18.41 6.82 9.37
CA LEU A 19 17.59 7.20 10.53
C LEU A 19 16.40 8.07 10.10
N TRP A 20 16.60 9.01 9.18
CA TRP A 20 15.55 9.83 8.61
C TRP A 20 14.53 9.00 7.83
N MET A 21 15.00 8.01 7.05
CA MET A 21 14.12 7.04 6.40
C MET A 21 13.38 6.18 7.42
N LEU A 22 14.03 5.65 8.45
CA LEU A 22 13.40 4.88 9.53
C LEU A 22 12.35 5.69 10.29
N VAL A 23 12.63 6.95 10.61
CA VAL A 23 11.68 7.86 11.24
C VAL A 23 10.50 8.16 10.31
N ARG A 24 10.75 8.34 9.00
CA ARG A 24 9.71 8.48 7.98
C ARG A 24 8.85 7.20 7.86
N ILE A 25 9.47 6.03 7.92
CA ILE A 25 8.82 4.71 7.90
C ILE A 25 7.92 4.51 9.12
N ILE A 26 8.43 4.82 10.33
CA ILE A 26 7.64 4.75 11.58
C ILE A 26 6.47 5.73 11.54
N ARG A 27 6.67 6.92 10.95
CA ARG A 27 5.61 7.93 10.80
C ARG A 27 4.54 7.49 9.80
N LYS A 28 4.90 6.83 8.69
CA LYS A 28 3.96 6.28 7.69
C LYS A 28 3.17 5.08 8.25
N ARG A 29 3.83 4.16 8.98
CA ARG A 29 3.16 3.01 9.64
C ARG A 29 2.10 3.43 10.67
N ARG A 30 2.39 4.46 11.46
CA ARG A 30 1.47 4.99 12.48
C ARG A 30 0.23 5.68 11.89
N ASN A 31 0.28 6.11 10.63
CA ASN A 31 -0.87 6.64 9.91
C ASN A 31 -1.75 5.51 9.33
N ASN A 32 -1.16 4.39 8.89
CA ASN A 32 -1.92 3.24 8.39
C ASN A 32 -2.56 2.40 9.50
N GLN A 33 -1.93 2.25 10.68
CA GLN A 33 -2.50 1.47 11.79
C GLN A 33 -3.80 2.06 12.36
N SER A 34 -4.12 3.33 12.09
CA SER A 34 -5.39 3.93 12.51
C SER A 34 -6.60 3.50 11.67
N VAL A 35 -6.39 2.72 10.60
CA VAL A 35 -7.42 2.29 9.64
C VAL A 35 -7.79 0.80 9.83
N GLU A 36 -6.95 0.01 10.50
CA GLU A 36 -7.06 -1.47 10.50
C GLU A 36 -7.59 -2.08 11.81
N GLN A 37 -8.16 -1.28 12.72
CA GLN A 37 -8.88 -1.79 13.90
C GLN A 37 -10.40 -1.69 13.68
N GLN A 38 -10.90 -2.55 12.80
CA GLN A 38 -12.29 -3.00 12.81
C GLN A 38 -12.27 -4.53 12.64
N PRO A 39 -12.87 -5.31 13.55
CA PRO A 39 -12.68 -6.75 13.58
C PRO A 39 -13.32 -7.43 12.35
N GLU A 40 -12.54 -8.29 11.67
CA GLU A 40 -13.04 -9.24 10.68
C GLU A 40 -14.12 -10.13 11.31
N GLU A 41 -15.37 -9.89 10.92
CA GLU A 41 -16.44 -10.86 11.12
C GLU A 41 -16.25 -12.00 10.11
N MET A 42 -16.09 -13.21 10.65
CA MET A 42 -15.90 -14.47 9.92
C MET A 42 -17.07 -14.70 8.94
N VAL A 43 -16.87 -14.36 7.67
CA VAL A 43 -17.81 -14.72 6.59
C VAL A 43 -17.56 -16.18 6.20
N ALA A 44 -18.54 -17.01 6.51
CA ALA A 44 -18.59 -18.42 6.20
C ALA A 44 -18.48 -18.68 4.68
N THR A 45 -17.69 -19.70 4.35
CA THR A 45 -17.56 -20.32 3.02
C THR A 45 -18.95 -20.66 2.45
N PRO A 46 -19.32 -20.22 1.23
CA PRO A 46 -20.51 -20.75 0.60
C PRO A 46 -20.24 -22.19 0.14
N GLU A 47 -21.20 -23.04 0.49
CA GLU A 47 -21.32 -24.45 0.14
C GLU A 47 -21.31 -24.62 -1.39
N LYS A 48 -20.63 -25.66 -1.87
CA LYS A 48 -20.58 -26.02 -3.28
C LYS A 48 -21.96 -26.50 -3.74
N GLU A 49 -22.71 -25.64 -4.41
CA GLU A 49 -23.89 -26.07 -5.15
C GLU A 49 -23.48 -26.93 -6.35
N SER A 50 -23.75 -28.24 -6.22
CA SER A 50 -23.71 -29.22 -7.30
C SER A 50 -24.87 -28.95 -8.25
N TYR A 51 -24.58 -28.38 -9.41
CA TYR A 51 -25.56 -28.22 -10.48
C TYR A 51 -26.01 -29.60 -11.00
N SER A 52 -27.26 -29.97 -10.71
CA SER A 52 -27.96 -31.10 -11.34
C SER A 52 -28.98 -30.54 -12.33
N PRO A 53 -28.96 -30.94 -13.62
CA PRO A 53 -29.90 -30.40 -14.59
C PRO A 53 -31.29 -31.02 -14.34
N SER A 54 -32.23 -30.17 -13.92
CA SER A 54 -33.64 -30.51 -13.76
C SER A 54 -34.28 -30.81 -15.10
N ALA A 55 -34.93 -31.96 -15.18
CA ALA A 55 -35.73 -32.41 -16.29
C ALA A 55 -37.07 -31.66 -16.36
N ALA A 56 -37.37 -31.02 -17.50
CA ALA A 56 -38.70 -30.98 -18.12
C ALA A 56 -38.70 -30.13 -19.41
N SER A 57 -38.75 -30.79 -20.58
CA SER A 57 -39.86 -30.70 -21.54
C SER A 57 -39.43 -31.21 -22.93
N THR A 58 -39.94 -32.40 -23.23
CA THR A 58 -40.49 -32.85 -24.53
C THR A 58 -39.90 -32.34 -25.85
N SER A 59 -39.44 -33.35 -26.62
CA SER A 59 -39.17 -33.37 -28.07
C SER A 59 -38.12 -32.38 -28.59
N THR A 60 -36.93 -32.88 -28.90
CA THR A 60 -36.28 -32.77 -30.21
C THR A 60 -34.97 -33.57 -30.16
N THR A 61 -34.72 -34.32 -31.22
CA THR A 61 -33.50 -35.02 -31.66
C THR A 61 -32.19 -34.67 -30.92
N PRO A 62 -31.32 -35.65 -30.59
CA PRO A 62 -30.01 -35.35 -29.99
C PRO A 62 -29.25 -34.37 -30.88
N ALA A 63 -28.96 -33.17 -30.35
CA ALA A 63 -28.18 -32.16 -31.03
C ALA A 63 -26.71 -32.61 -31.11
N THR A 64 -26.40 -33.45 -32.09
CA THR A 64 -25.03 -33.78 -32.46
C THR A 64 -24.38 -32.57 -33.14
N TRP A 65 -23.06 -32.43 -32.95
CA TRP A 65 -22.25 -31.35 -33.51
C TRP A 65 -22.37 -31.18 -35.03
N GLU A 66 -22.90 -32.19 -35.72
CA GLU A 66 -23.10 -32.23 -37.17
C GLU A 66 -24.18 -31.28 -37.69
N HIS A 67 -25.14 -30.84 -36.86
CA HIS A 67 -26.29 -30.04 -37.32
C HIS A 67 -26.19 -28.52 -37.07
N ARG A 68 -25.10 -28.02 -36.47
CA ARG A 68 -24.90 -26.57 -36.32
C ARG A 68 -24.34 -25.99 -37.62
N GLN A 69 -25.19 -25.36 -38.42
CA GLN A 69 -24.81 -24.64 -39.65
C GLN A 69 -23.94 -23.39 -39.41
N LEU A 70 -23.42 -23.18 -38.21
CA LEU A 70 -22.55 -22.04 -37.85
C LEU A 70 -21.20 -22.04 -38.59
N PHE A 71 -20.76 -23.20 -39.09
CA PHE A 71 -19.48 -23.36 -39.79
C PHE A 71 -19.67 -23.84 -41.23
N ARG A 72 -20.63 -23.28 -41.96
CA ARG A 72 -20.65 -23.46 -43.42
C ARG A 72 -19.39 -22.78 -43.97
N THR A 73 -18.41 -23.58 -44.37
CA THR A 73 -17.22 -23.10 -45.05
C THR A 73 -17.63 -22.75 -46.48
N ASP A 74 -18.31 -21.62 -46.67
CA ASP A 74 -18.37 -20.99 -47.98
C ASP A 74 -16.97 -20.43 -48.24
N SER A 75 -16.10 -21.29 -48.77
CA SER A 75 -14.68 -21.01 -49.03
C SER A 75 -14.47 -19.73 -49.85
N LYS A 76 -15.45 -19.37 -50.69
CA LYS A 76 -15.42 -18.15 -51.50
C LYS A 76 -15.64 -16.85 -50.69
N GLU A 77 -16.36 -16.89 -49.58
CA GLU A 77 -16.51 -15.73 -48.67
C GLU A 77 -15.25 -15.54 -47.81
N LEU A 78 -14.61 -16.66 -47.44
CA LEU A 78 -13.36 -16.66 -46.67
C LEU A 78 -12.16 -16.17 -47.49
N GLU A 79 -12.07 -16.51 -48.79
CA GLU A 79 -10.99 -16.02 -49.68
C GLU A 79 -10.97 -14.49 -49.79
N GLY A 80 -12.14 -13.84 -49.82
CA GLY A 80 -12.24 -12.36 -49.82
C GLY A 80 -12.00 -11.71 -48.45
N ALA A 81 -12.28 -12.44 -47.37
CA ALA A 81 -12.07 -12.00 -46.00
C ALA A 81 -10.59 -12.11 -45.59
N GLU A 82 -9.89 -13.17 -46.01
CA GLU A 82 -8.45 -13.34 -45.78
C GLU A 82 -7.63 -12.21 -46.44
N GLN A 83 -8.06 -11.75 -47.61
CA GLN A 83 -7.40 -10.66 -48.33
C GLN A 83 -7.55 -9.29 -47.63
N ASN A 84 -8.54 -9.13 -46.74
CA ASN A 84 -8.82 -7.90 -45.99
C ASN A 84 -8.56 -8.01 -44.48
N LEU A 85 -7.89 -9.07 -44.02
CA LEU A 85 -7.43 -9.11 -42.63
C LEU A 85 -6.37 -8.02 -42.43
N PRO A 86 -6.48 -7.17 -41.40
CA PRO A 86 -5.41 -6.24 -41.06
C PRO A 86 -4.13 -7.05 -40.84
N HIS A 87 -3.06 -6.63 -41.49
CA HIS A 87 -1.77 -7.31 -41.40
C HIS A 87 -1.19 -7.03 -40.02
N ILE A 88 -1.42 -7.95 -39.07
CA ILE A 88 -0.92 -7.80 -37.71
C ILE A 88 0.60 -8.00 -37.75
N GLU A 89 1.35 -6.91 -37.61
CA GLU A 89 2.80 -6.98 -37.50
C GLU A 89 3.18 -7.66 -36.18
N ALA A 90 4.29 -8.39 -36.14
CA ALA A 90 4.74 -9.10 -34.94
C ALA A 90 4.97 -8.20 -33.70
N GLY A 91 5.01 -6.87 -33.88
CA GLY A 91 5.05 -5.87 -32.82
C GLY A 91 3.69 -5.34 -32.34
N GLU A 92 2.59 -5.66 -33.04
CA GLU A 92 1.23 -5.20 -32.71
C GLU A 92 0.50 -6.16 -31.76
N VAL A 93 0.99 -7.39 -31.63
CA VAL A 93 0.53 -8.31 -30.58
C VAL A 93 1.25 -7.99 -29.27
N PRO A 94 0.54 -7.99 -28.12
CA PRO A 94 1.19 -7.96 -26.80
C PRO A 94 2.08 -9.19 -26.65
N SER A 95 3.33 -9.10 -27.09
CA SER A 95 4.29 -10.16 -26.91
C SER A 95 4.66 -10.17 -25.43
N MET A 96 4.72 -11.37 -24.82
CA MET A 96 5.49 -11.57 -23.58
C MET A 96 6.99 -11.49 -23.92
N GLY A 97 7.40 -10.40 -24.56
CA GLY A 97 8.77 -10.14 -24.97
C GLY A 97 9.67 -10.05 -23.75
N THR A 98 10.92 -10.47 -23.93
CA THR A 98 11.98 -10.33 -22.93
C THR A 98 12.39 -8.86 -22.72
N ASP A 99 11.80 -7.95 -23.49
CA ASP A 99 12.14 -6.53 -23.58
C ASP A 99 11.76 -5.74 -22.30
N ASP A 100 10.82 -6.27 -21.51
CA ASP A 100 10.31 -5.64 -20.29
C ASP A 100 11.07 -6.05 -19.02
N TYR A 101 12.12 -6.88 -19.17
CA TYR A 101 12.93 -7.36 -18.06
C TYR A 101 14.02 -6.35 -17.67
N VAL A 102 14.08 -5.98 -16.39
CA VAL A 102 15.06 -5.01 -15.87
C VAL A 102 16.51 -5.48 -16.07
N PHE A 103 16.76 -6.79 -16.04
CA PHE A 103 18.08 -7.39 -16.29
C PHE A 103 18.09 -8.28 -17.54
N GLY A 104 17.18 -8.05 -18.49
CA GLY A 104 17.02 -8.91 -19.66
C GLY A 104 16.72 -10.36 -19.28
N SER A 105 17.31 -11.32 -20.01
CA SER A 105 17.12 -12.76 -19.82
C SER A 105 17.60 -13.31 -18.47
N ALA A 106 18.41 -12.56 -17.72
CA ALA A 106 18.87 -12.96 -16.39
C ALA A 106 17.77 -12.82 -15.32
N THR A 107 16.76 -11.98 -15.57
CA THR A 107 15.68 -11.68 -14.61
C THR A 107 14.92 -12.93 -14.13
N PRO A 108 14.44 -13.84 -15.00
CA PRO A 108 13.76 -15.05 -14.54
C PRO A 108 14.67 -15.93 -13.66
N ALA A 109 15.94 -16.11 -14.04
CA ALA A 109 16.90 -16.90 -13.26
C ALA A 109 17.17 -16.29 -11.87
N LEU A 110 17.33 -14.97 -11.80
CA LEU A 110 17.54 -14.25 -10.53
C LEU A 110 16.28 -14.26 -9.64
N SER A 111 15.09 -14.28 -10.25
CA SER A 111 13.82 -14.35 -9.52
C SER A 111 13.61 -15.72 -8.86
N GLU A 112 14.12 -16.79 -9.45
CA GLU A 112 13.95 -18.17 -8.98
C GLU A 112 14.95 -18.53 -7.87
N MET A 113 16.09 -17.83 -7.79
CA MET A 113 17.06 -17.97 -6.70
C MET A 113 16.52 -17.53 -5.32
N MET A 114 15.39 -16.83 -5.27
CA MET A 114 14.67 -16.53 -4.03
C MET A 114 13.32 -17.25 -4.01
N PRO A 115 13.21 -18.42 -3.36
CA PRO A 115 11.93 -19.10 -3.20
C PRO A 115 11.04 -18.29 -2.24
N GLU A 116 10.16 -17.46 -2.80
CA GLU A 116 9.07 -16.85 -2.05
C GLU A 116 7.89 -17.81 -1.96
N SER A 117 7.25 -17.90 -0.80
CA SER A 117 6.01 -18.67 -0.63
C SER A 117 4.93 -18.15 -1.58
N GLU A 118 4.06 -19.05 -2.07
CA GLU A 118 2.99 -18.69 -3.03
C GLU A 118 2.11 -17.55 -2.53
N GLY A 119 1.79 -17.54 -1.23
CA GLY A 119 1.03 -16.46 -0.59
C GLY A 119 1.72 -15.10 -0.65
N ARG A 120 3.05 -15.04 -0.43
CA ARG A 120 3.83 -13.79 -0.45
C ARG A 120 3.99 -13.23 -1.86
N ARG A 121 4.09 -14.11 -2.86
CA ARG A 121 4.08 -13.73 -4.28
C ARG A 121 2.75 -13.13 -4.69
N ALA A 122 1.64 -13.73 -4.26
CA ALA A 122 0.30 -13.20 -4.52
C ALA A 122 0.08 -11.83 -3.87
N GLN A 123 0.52 -11.64 -2.62
CA GLN A 123 0.44 -10.36 -1.93
C GLN A 123 1.31 -9.28 -2.60
N THR A 124 2.56 -9.59 -2.93
CA THR A 124 3.47 -8.67 -3.63
C THR A 124 2.93 -8.28 -5.00
N LYS A 125 2.33 -9.23 -5.73
CA LYS A 125 1.65 -8.96 -7.00
C LYS A 125 0.49 -7.97 -6.82
N LYS A 126 -0.34 -8.16 -5.79
CA LYS A 126 -1.43 -7.21 -5.47
C LYS A 126 -0.90 -5.81 -5.16
N GLU A 127 0.19 -5.71 -4.38
CA GLU A 127 0.81 -4.41 -4.07
C GLU A 127 1.41 -3.73 -5.29
N LEU A 128 2.06 -4.49 -6.18
CA LEU A 128 2.60 -3.97 -7.45
C LEU A 128 1.47 -3.46 -8.36
N GLN A 129 0.36 -4.20 -8.44
CA GLN A 129 -0.83 -3.78 -9.17
C GLN A 129 -1.42 -2.50 -8.59
N ALA A 130 -1.54 -2.41 -7.26
CA ALA A 130 -2.01 -1.19 -6.59
C ALA A 130 -1.06 0.00 -6.83
N ALA A 131 0.25 -0.24 -6.93
CA ALA A 131 1.25 0.78 -7.30
C ALA A 131 1.21 1.18 -8.80
N GLY A 132 0.50 0.43 -9.65
CA GLY A 132 0.34 0.75 -11.08
C GLY A 132 1.22 -0.03 -12.03
N TYR A 133 1.90 -1.06 -11.53
CA TYR A 133 2.67 -1.98 -12.36
C TYR A 133 1.79 -3.16 -12.79
N TYR A 134 1.18 -3.06 -13.97
CA TYR A 134 0.31 -4.12 -14.53
C TYR A 134 1.08 -5.15 -15.38
N GLN A 135 2.38 -4.93 -15.60
CA GLN A 135 3.21 -5.79 -16.46
C GLN A 135 3.28 -7.22 -15.89
N PRO A 136 3.16 -8.27 -16.73
CA PRO A 136 3.27 -9.67 -16.29
C PRO A 136 4.60 -9.96 -15.57
N HIS A 137 5.67 -9.28 -15.99
CA HIS A 137 7.04 -9.44 -15.48
C HIS A 137 7.36 -8.55 -14.27
N ALA A 138 6.44 -7.69 -13.81
CA ALA A 138 6.69 -6.77 -12.68
C ALA A 138 7.11 -7.50 -11.39
N LEU A 139 6.50 -8.65 -11.11
CA LEU A 139 6.86 -9.46 -9.93
C LEU A 139 8.29 -10.02 -10.06
N GLN A 140 8.69 -10.47 -11.25
CA GLN A 140 10.01 -11.03 -11.52
C GLN A 140 11.08 -9.94 -11.48
N ASN A 141 10.79 -8.76 -12.06
CA ASN A 141 11.65 -7.59 -11.98
C ASN A 141 11.88 -7.16 -10.53
N PHE A 142 10.82 -7.12 -9.72
CA PHE A 142 10.92 -6.71 -8.33
C PHE A 142 11.74 -7.68 -7.47
N SER A 143 11.54 -8.99 -7.62
CA SER A 143 12.33 -10.00 -6.91
C SER A 143 13.79 -10.00 -7.37
N ALA A 144 14.04 -9.86 -8.69
CA ALA A 144 15.40 -9.75 -9.22
C ALA A 144 16.14 -8.52 -8.68
N ILE A 145 15.49 -7.34 -8.63
CA ILE A 145 16.07 -6.12 -8.06
C ILE A 145 16.45 -6.34 -6.59
N ARG A 146 15.57 -6.97 -5.79
CA ARG A 146 15.87 -7.29 -4.39
C ARG A 146 17.08 -8.20 -4.26
N TYR A 147 17.15 -9.26 -5.06
CA TYR A 147 18.25 -10.22 -5.01
C TYR A 147 19.58 -9.56 -5.38
N VAL A 148 19.62 -8.85 -6.52
CA VAL A 148 20.81 -8.14 -6.99
C VAL A 148 21.26 -7.08 -5.99
N SER A 149 20.32 -6.38 -5.35
CA SER A 149 20.66 -5.38 -4.32
C SER A 149 21.28 -6.01 -3.07
N ILE A 150 20.78 -7.17 -2.62
CA ILE A 150 21.36 -7.91 -1.49
C ILE A 150 22.74 -8.46 -1.87
N LEU A 151 22.85 -9.14 -3.01
CA LEU A 151 24.09 -9.75 -3.48
C LEU A 151 25.17 -8.67 -3.70
N GLY A 152 24.80 -7.54 -4.32
CA GLY A 152 25.68 -6.40 -4.52
C GLY A 152 26.15 -5.78 -3.21
N THR A 153 25.27 -5.65 -2.22
CA THR A 153 25.64 -5.17 -0.88
C THR A 153 26.61 -6.12 -0.19
N LEU A 154 26.34 -7.43 -0.24
CA LEU A 154 27.20 -8.46 0.37
C LEU A 154 28.58 -8.48 -0.27
N LEU A 155 28.65 -8.42 -1.61
CA LEU A 155 29.90 -8.38 -2.37
C LEU A 155 30.68 -7.10 -2.09
N PHE A 156 30.01 -5.95 -2.02
CA PHE A 156 30.63 -4.67 -1.69
C PHE A 156 31.29 -4.70 -0.30
N PHE A 157 30.57 -5.14 0.73
CA PHE A 157 31.13 -5.25 2.09
C PHE A 157 32.21 -6.35 2.18
N GLY A 158 32.08 -7.44 1.44
CA GLY A 158 33.09 -8.51 1.37
C GLY A 158 34.42 -8.03 0.76
N VAL A 159 34.36 -7.29 -0.36
CA VAL A 159 35.54 -6.67 -0.99
C VAL A 159 36.13 -5.58 -0.08
N LEU A 160 35.28 -4.79 0.59
CA LEU A 160 35.72 -3.75 1.51
C LEU A 160 36.48 -4.34 2.71
N LEU A 161 36.10 -5.53 3.19
CA LEU A 161 36.81 -6.24 4.26
C LEU A 161 38.21 -6.64 3.83
N ILE A 162 38.39 -7.10 2.58
CA ILE A 162 39.71 -7.51 2.04
C ILE A 162 40.67 -6.33 1.87
N ILE A 163 40.16 -5.14 1.55
CA ILE A 163 40.98 -3.94 1.24
C ILE A 163 41.28 -3.10 2.50
N SER A 164 40.51 -3.26 3.57
CA SER A 164 40.54 -2.32 4.71
C SER A 164 41.54 -2.73 5.81
N PRO A 165 42.18 -1.75 6.49
CA PRO A 165 43.06 -2.03 7.63
C PRO A 165 42.27 -2.44 8.88
N GLU A 166 42.89 -3.27 9.75
CA GLU A 166 42.29 -3.96 10.91
C GLU A 166 41.39 -3.08 11.81
N ARG A 167 41.71 -1.79 11.94
CA ARG A 167 40.91 -0.82 12.70
C ARG A 167 39.45 -0.62 12.22
N PHE A 168 39.12 -1.04 11.00
CA PHE A 168 37.78 -0.91 10.41
C PHE A 168 37.01 -2.23 10.31
N GLU A 169 37.54 -3.34 10.80
CA GLU A 169 36.86 -4.64 10.69
C GLU A 169 35.51 -4.67 11.40
N ILE A 170 35.45 -4.18 12.64
CA ILE A 170 34.22 -4.15 13.46
C ILE A 170 33.09 -3.35 12.77
N PRO A 171 33.27 -2.10 12.33
CA PRO A 171 32.21 -1.36 11.64
C PRO A 171 31.84 -1.95 10.28
N ILE A 172 32.78 -2.58 9.56
CA ILE A 172 32.51 -3.26 8.28
C ILE A 172 31.66 -4.51 8.51
N LEU A 173 31.98 -5.32 9.54
CA LEU A 173 31.18 -6.48 9.92
C LEU A 173 29.76 -6.08 10.37
N LEU A 174 29.66 -5.00 11.15
CA LEU A 174 28.36 -4.47 11.58
C LEU A 174 27.55 -3.97 10.37
N GLY A 175 28.20 -3.30 9.42
CA GLY A 175 27.60 -2.84 8.16
C GLY A 175 27.15 -4.00 7.26
N MET A 176 27.97 -5.05 7.15
CA MET A 176 27.65 -6.28 6.41
C MET A 176 26.40 -6.98 6.96
N LEU A 177 26.15 -6.88 8.27
CA LEU A 177 24.95 -7.43 8.90
C LEU A 177 23.72 -6.52 8.71
N LEU A 178 23.86 -5.21 8.96
CA LEU A 178 22.73 -4.28 9.01
C LEU A 178 22.26 -3.77 7.65
N VAL A 179 23.19 -3.49 6.73
CA VAL A 179 22.86 -2.82 5.46
C VAL A 179 22.02 -3.70 4.53
N PRO A 180 22.28 -5.02 4.36
CA PRO A 180 21.42 -5.87 3.53
C PRO A 180 19.96 -5.91 4.01
N ILE A 181 19.73 -5.88 5.32
CA ILE A 181 18.39 -5.86 5.91
C ILE A 181 17.65 -4.57 5.52
N LEU A 182 18.35 -3.43 5.56
CA LEU A 182 17.80 -2.14 5.16
C LEU A 182 17.53 -2.08 3.65
N VAL A 183 18.49 -2.52 2.84
CA VAL A 183 18.39 -2.55 1.37
C VAL A 183 17.22 -3.43 0.92
N TRP A 184 16.94 -4.54 1.61
CA TRP A 184 15.78 -5.38 1.32
C TRP A 184 14.44 -4.67 1.59
N ALA A 185 14.37 -3.81 2.61
CA ALA A 185 13.15 -3.10 2.97
C ALA A 185 12.84 -1.92 2.04
N VAL A 186 13.85 -1.24 1.48
CA VAL A 186 13.67 0.00 0.69
C VAL A 186 12.73 -0.16 -0.51
N PRO A 187 12.88 -1.16 -1.41
CA PRO A 187 11.99 -1.31 -2.58
C PRO A 187 10.54 -1.54 -2.18
N PHE A 188 10.31 -2.33 -1.12
CA PHE A 188 8.97 -2.59 -0.60
C PHE A 188 8.29 -1.29 -0.14
N LEU A 189 9.03 -0.47 0.59
CA LEU A 189 8.53 0.78 1.14
C LEU A 189 8.24 1.82 0.06
N PHE A 190 9.04 1.82 -1.01
CA PHE A 190 8.79 2.67 -2.16
C PHE A 190 7.51 2.25 -2.89
N VAL A 191 7.34 0.96 -3.20
CA VAL A 191 6.16 0.43 -3.90
C VAL A 191 4.90 0.59 -3.07
N SER A 192 4.90 0.16 -1.81
CA SER A 192 3.77 0.36 -0.89
C SER A 192 3.46 1.84 -0.68
N GLY A 193 4.50 2.68 -0.71
CA GLY A 193 4.34 4.11 -0.62
C GLY A 193 3.59 4.70 -1.81
N GLN A 194 4.01 4.34 -3.02
CA GLN A 194 3.36 4.72 -4.27
C GLN A 194 1.94 4.18 -4.38
N ALA A 195 1.71 2.93 -3.98
CA ALA A 195 0.36 2.34 -3.93
C ALA A 195 -0.57 3.13 -3.00
N SER A 196 -0.09 3.52 -1.82
CA SER A 196 -0.86 4.34 -0.89
C SER A 196 -1.19 5.72 -1.46
N ASP A 197 -0.23 6.35 -2.15
CA ASP A 197 -0.43 7.68 -2.73
C ASP A 197 -1.45 7.60 -3.88
N ARG A 198 -1.37 6.58 -4.75
CA ARG A 198 -2.36 6.33 -5.81
C ARG A 198 -3.76 6.01 -5.26
N ARG A 199 -3.86 5.20 -4.20
CA ARG A 199 -5.15 4.92 -3.55
C ARG A 199 -5.79 6.19 -3.01
N SER A 200 -5.01 7.05 -2.37
CA SER A 200 -5.52 8.32 -1.83
C SER A 200 -5.93 9.29 -2.93
N GLU A 201 -5.21 9.31 -4.06
CA GLU A 201 -5.59 10.09 -5.25
C GLU A 201 -6.92 9.59 -5.84
N ILE A 202 -7.10 8.27 -5.94
CA ILE A 202 -8.36 7.66 -6.40
C ILE A 202 -9.51 8.00 -5.45
N GLU A 203 -9.32 7.83 -4.14
CA GLU A 203 -10.32 8.14 -3.12
C GLU A 203 -10.82 9.59 -3.22
N GLN A 204 -9.91 10.54 -3.44
CA GLN A 204 -10.24 11.95 -3.59
C GLN A 204 -10.89 12.29 -4.94
N GLY A 205 -10.55 11.56 -6.00
CA GLY A 205 -11.05 11.84 -7.36
C GLY A 205 -12.42 11.22 -7.68
N ILE A 206 -12.89 10.24 -6.93
CA ILE A 206 -14.18 9.58 -7.20
C ILE A 206 -15.39 10.52 -7.07
N PRO A 207 -15.56 11.37 -6.04
CA PRO A 207 -16.71 12.27 -5.97
C PRO A 207 -16.73 13.25 -7.14
N ASP A 208 -15.59 13.85 -7.48
CA ASP A 208 -15.47 14.75 -8.64
C ASP A 208 -15.83 14.03 -9.95
N MET A 209 -15.37 12.78 -10.12
CA MET A 209 -15.75 11.94 -11.26
C MET A 209 -17.26 11.69 -11.29
N LEU A 210 -17.88 11.39 -10.14
CA LEU A 210 -19.31 11.13 -10.05
C LEU A 210 -20.14 12.36 -10.40
N ASP A 211 -19.72 13.55 -10.02
CA ASP A 211 -20.40 14.79 -10.39
C ASP A 211 -20.35 15.02 -11.90
N MET A 212 -19.18 14.81 -12.51
CA MET A 212 -19.02 14.91 -13.97
C MET A 212 -19.85 13.84 -14.69
N LEU A 213 -19.89 12.62 -14.14
CA LEU A 213 -20.68 11.52 -14.66
C LEU A 213 -22.18 11.84 -14.58
N ASN A 214 -22.65 12.32 -13.43
CA ASN A 214 -24.03 12.67 -13.21
C ASN A 214 -24.48 13.82 -14.13
N MET A 215 -23.64 14.84 -14.30
CA MET A 215 -23.89 15.92 -15.26
C MET A 215 -24.04 15.41 -16.70
N CYS A 216 -23.23 14.42 -17.11
CA CYS A 216 -23.32 13.82 -18.44
C CYS A 216 -24.56 12.91 -18.60
N VAL A 217 -24.88 12.11 -17.57
CA VAL A 217 -26.05 11.22 -17.57
C VAL A 217 -27.34 12.03 -17.56
N SER A 218 -27.38 13.14 -16.82
CA SER A 218 -28.49 14.12 -16.83
C SER A 218 -28.74 14.74 -18.21
N GLN A 219 -27.73 14.75 -19.09
CA GLN A 219 -27.86 15.17 -20.49
C GLN A 219 -28.34 14.04 -21.43
N GLY A 220 -28.68 12.87 -20.88
CA GLY A 220 -29.13 11.71 -21.66
C GLY A 220 -28.01 10.85 -22.24
N MET A 221 -26.75 11.03 -21.80
CA MET A 221 -25.66 10.13 -22.19
C MET A 221 -25.76 8.80 -21.45
N THR A 222 -25.44 7.69 -22.13
CA THR A 222 -25.27 6.40 -21.45
C THR A 222 -24.03 6.42 -20.56
N VAL A 223 -24.05 5.68 -19.45
CA VAL A 223 -22.95 5.68 -18.47
C VAL A 223 -21.59 5.32 -19.09
N PRO A 224 -21.45 4.26 -19.91
CA PRO A 224 -20.15 3.94 -20.53
C PRO A 224 -19.65 5.06 -21.47
N HIS A 225 -20.56 5.75 -22.16
CA HIS A 225 -20.21 6.85 -23.05
C HIS A 225 -19.80 8.11 -22.28
N ALA A 226 -20.52 8.42 -21.20
CA ALA A 226 -20.19 9.49 -20.27
C ALA A 226 -18.82 9.25 -19.61
N LEU A 227 -18.56 8.03 -19.11
CA LEU A 227 -17.26 7.64 -18.56
C LEU A 227 -16.12 7.90 -19.56
N LYS A 228 -16.29 7.45 -20.81
CA LYS A 228 -15.28 7.65 -21.86
C LYS A 228 -14.96 9.12 -22.11
N LYS A 229 -15.96 10.01 -22.00
CA LYS A 229 -15.81 11.45 -22.17
C LYS A 229 -15.08 12.11 -21.00
N ILE A 230 -15.41 11.74 -19.77
CA ILE A 230 -14.84 12.38 -18.58
C ILE A 230 -13.40 11.94 -18.28
N ILE A 231 -12.97 10.74 -18.71
CA ILE A 231 -11.60 10.22 -18.47
C ILE A 231 -10.52 11.22 -18.91
N GLY A 232 -10.71 11.89 -20.05
CA GLY A 232 -9.74 12.85 -20.58
C GLY A 232 -9.60 14.11 -19.72
N GLU A 233 -10.69 14.59 -19.13
CA GLU A 233 -10.68 15.74 -18.22
C GLU A 233 -10.17 15.34 -16.83
N LEU A 234 -10.61 14.17 -16.34
CA LEU A 234 -10.20 13.63 -15.06
C LEU A 234 -8.69 13.35 -15.00
N GLY A 235 -8.09 12.91 -16.11
CA GLY A 235 -6.65 12.62 -16.20
C GLY A 235 -5.74 13.84 -16.03
N LYS A 236 -6.27 15.06 -16.14
CA LYS A 236 -5.50 16.30 -15.87
C LYS A 236 -5.30 16.54 -14.37
N VAL A 237 -6.22 16.04 -13.54
CA VAL A 237 -6.24 16.26 -12.08
C VAL A 237 -5.87 14.98 -11.33
N TYR A 238 -6.48 13.86 -11.72
CA TYR A 238 -6.32 12.54 -11.10
C TYR A 238 -5.86 11.49 -12.15
N PRO A 239 -4.58 11.53 -12.58
CA PRO A 239 -4.05 10.59 -13.56
C PRO A 239 -4.19 9.12 -13.16
N ALA A 240 -4.07 8.76 -11.87
CA ALA A 240 -4.20 7.38 -11.41
C ALA A 240 -5.62 6.84 -11.60
N LEU A 241 -6.63 7.63 -11.27
CA LEU A 241 -8.04 7.26 -11.46
C LEU A 241 -8.39 7.17 -12.95
N ALA A 242 -7.95 8.14 -13.76
CA ALA A 242 -8.19 8.14 -15.20
C ALA A 242 -7.57 6.91 -15.89
N GLN A 243 -6.37 6.49 -15.46
CA GLN A 243 -5.73 5.28 -15.97
C GLN A 243 -6.54 4.03 -15.66
N GLU A 244 -7.04 3.88 -14.43
CA GLU A 244 -7.89 2.73 -14.07
C GLU A 244 -9.20 2.70 -14.85
N LEU A 245 -9.87 3.85 -14.98
CA LEU A 245 -11.09 3.94 -15.78
C LEU A 245 -10.84 3.65 -17.27
N LYS A 246 -9.67 4.03 -17.79
CA LYS A 246 -9.26 3.65 -19.15
C LYS A 246 -9.16 2.13 -19.29
N ILE A 247 -8.55 1.44 -18.32
CA ILE A 247 -8.49 -0.03 -18.28
C ILE A 247 -9.91 -0.62 -18.21
N VAL A 248 -10.82 -0.02 -17.44
CA VAL A 248 -12.23 -0.45 -17.39
C VAL A 248 -12.90 -0.31 -18.74
N MET A 249 -12.74 0.82 -19.43
CA MET A 249 -13.34 1.03 -20.75
C MET A 249 -12.77 0.09 -21.81
N GLU A 250 -11.47 -0.22 -21.73
CA GLU A 250 -10.83 -1.18 -22.61
C GLU A 250 -11.32 -2.61 -22.34
N GLN A 251 -11.42 -3.02 -21.08
CA GLN A 251 -12.00 -4.31 -20.69
C GLN A 251 -13.48 -4.42 -21.11
N ALA A 252 -14.25 -3.35 -20.97
CA ALA A 252 -15.64 -3.29 -21.40
C ALA A 252 -15.82 -3.33 -22.92
N SER A 253 -14.79 -2.98 -23.69
CA SER A 253 -14.83 -3.08 -25.16
C SER A 253 -14.69 -4.51 -25.68
N ILE A 254 -14.01 -5.37 -24.90
CA ILE A 254 -13.75 -6.78 -25.24
C ILE A 254 -14.75 -7.71 -24.52
N GLY A 255 -15.27 -7.30 -23.36
CA GLY A 255 -16.21 -8.06 -22.53
C GLY A 255 -17.48 -7.28 -22.18
N THR A 256 -18.05 -7.54 -21.00
CA THR A 256 -19.21 -6.81 -20.50
C THR A 256 -18.81 -5.69 -19.55
N PHE A 257 -19.57 -4.58 -19.56
CA PHE A 257 -19.31 -3.42 -18.69
C PHE A 257 -19.37 -3.81 -17.21
N THR A 258 -20.35 -4.63 -16.82
CA THR A 258 -20.50 -5.19 -15.48
C THR A 258 -19.28 -6.00 -15.03
N GLN A 259 -18.72 -6.84 -15.92
CA GLN A 259 -17.51 -7.60 -15.61
C GLN A 259 -16.28 -6.70 -15.47
N ALA A 260 -16.16 -5.66 -16.31
CA ALA A 260 -15.08 -4.69 -16.21
C ALA A 260 -15.12 -3.90 -14.89
N LEU A 261 -16.32 -3.49 -14.43
CA LEU A 261 -16.51 -2.85 -13.12
C LEU A 261 -16.22 -3.79 -11.94
N SER A 262 -16.63 -5.06 -12.03
CA SER A 262 -16.26 -6.06 -11.01
C SER A 262 -14.75 -6.25 -10.93
N ASN A 263 -14.07 -6.27 -12.07
CA ASN A 263 -12.61 -6.36 -12.13
C ASN A 263 -11.94 -5.08 -11.60
N PHE A 264 -12.52 -3.90 -11.83
CA PHE A 264 -12.05 -2.63 -11.25
C PHE A 264 -12.08 -2.67 -9.73
N SER A 265 -13.24 -3.05 -9.18
CA SER A 265 -13.48 -3.26 -7.75
C SER A 265 -12.47 -4.22 -7.12
N LYS A 266 -12.16 -5.33 -7.78
CA LYS A 266 -11.17 -6.31 -7.29
C LYS A 266 -9.72 -5.82 -7.36
N ARG A 267 -9.39 -4.90 -8.28
CA ARG A 267 -8.03 -4.36 -8.45
C ARG A 267 -7.75 -3.23 -7.46
N ILE A 268 -8.71 -2.35 -7.28
CA ILE A 268 -8.58 -1.18 -6.39
C ILE A 268 -9.34 -1.46 -5.10
N ASP A 269 -8.56 -1.85 -4.09
CA ASP A 269 -9.03 -2.12 -2.72
C ASP A 269 -9.31 -0.81 -1.97
N VAL A 270 -10.39 -0.14 -2.38
CA VAL A 270 -10.87 1.14 -1.85
C VAL A 270 -12.40 1.03 -1.67
N PRO A 271 -12.95 1.23 -0.46
CA PRO A 271 -14.38 1.10 -0.17
C PRO A 271 -15.28 1.85 -1.15
N GLU A 272 -14.87 3.07 -1.52
CA GLU A 272 -15.58 3.94 -2.45
C GLU A 272 -15.67 3.32 -3.86
N VAL A 273 -14.60 2.65 -4.31
CA VAL A 273 -14.63 1.95 -5.60
C VAL A 273 -15.58 0.76 -5.56
N HIS A 274 -15.62 0.02 -4.44
CA HIS A 274 -16.53 -1.10 -4.27
C HIS A 274 -17.98 -0.66 -4.35
N SER A 275 -18.36 0.34 -3.57
CA SER A 275 -19.72 0.90 -3.57
C SER A 275 -20.10 1.50 -4.92
N PHE A 276 -19.21 2.27 -5.55
CA PHE A 276 -19.43 2.80 -6.91
C PHE A 276 -19.67 1.69 -7.94
N SER A 277 -18.82 0.66 -7.95
CA SER A 277 -18.94 -0.46 -8.89
C SER A 277 -20.25 -1.22 -8.69
N ALA A 278 -20.66 -1.46 -7.44
CA ALA A 278 -21.90 -2.14 -7.12
C ALA A 278 -23.12 -1.31 -7.56
N LEU A 279 -23.10 -0.01 -7.29
CA LEU A 279 -24.16 0.92 -7.71
C LEU A 279 -24.31 0.91 -9.24
N LEU A 280 -23.21 1.02 -9.98
CA LEU A 280 -23.25 0.99 -11.44
C LEU A 280 -23.79 -0.33 -12.00
N ILE A 281 -23.33 -1.46 -11.48
CA ILE A 281 -23.79 -2.79 -11.88
C ILE A 281 -25.29 -2.97 -11.62
N GLN A 282 -25.80 -2.39 -10.52
CA GLN A 282 -27.22 -2.40 -10.21
C GLN A 282 -28.02 -1.49 -11.15
N THR A 283 -27.50 -0.30 -11.45
CA THR A 283 -28.18 0.68 -12.32
C THR A 283 -28.23 0.26 -13.79
N ASP A 284 -27.21 -0.43 -14.30
CA ASP A 284 -27.20 -1.02 -15.65
C ASP A 284 -28.36 -2.02 -15.85
N GLN A 285 -28.79 -2.69 -14.78
CA GLN A 285 -29.89 -3.66 -14.83
C GLN A 285 -31.29 -3.03 -14.65
N MET A 286 -31.39 -1.86 -13.98
CA MET A 286 -32.68 -1.27 -13.58
C MET A 286 -33.11 -0.04 -14.40
N GLY A 287 -32.19 0.62 -15.11
CA GLY A 287 -32.46 1.55 -16.23
C GLY A 287 -33.24 2.85 -15.96
N THR A 288 -33.85 3.06 -14.79
CA THR A 288 -34.89 4.11 -14.61
C THR A 288 -34.58 5.22 -13.62
N ASP A 289 -33.58 5.09 -12.73
CA ASP A 289 -33.25 6.16 -11.78
C ASP A 289 -31.76 6.21 -11.36
N VAL A 290 -30.86 6.23 -12.35
CA VAL A 290 -29.40 6.24 -12.12
C VAL A 290 -28.90 7.57 -11.56
N THR A 291 -29.53 8.67 -11.99
CA THR A 291 -29.14 10.05 -11.64
C THR A 291 -29.34 10.36 -10.16
N SER A 292 -30.49 9.99 -9.57
CA SER A 292 -30.77 10.23 -8.14
C SER A 292 -29.84 9.42 -7.23
N ALA A 293 -29.62 8.14 -7.57
CA ALA A 293 -28.72 7.27 -6.81
C ALA A 293 -27.25 7.70 -6.91
N LEU A 294 -26.80 8.20 -8.06
CA LEU A 294 -25.46 8.78 -8.21
C LEU A 294 -25.31 10.07 -7.40
N GLN A 295 -26.32 10.94 -7.35
CA GLN A 295 -26.29 12.18 -6.57
C GLN A 295 -26.17 11.89 -5.07
N GLU A 296 -27.06 11.03 -4.55
CA GLU A 296 -27.03 10.62 -3.13
C GLU A 296 -25.69 9.96 -2.76
N TYR A 297 -25.16 9.12 -3.66
CA TYR A 297 -23.85 8.50 -3.43
C TYR A 297 -22.70 9.50 -3.44
N SER A 298 -22.73 10.49 -4.35
CA SER A 298 -21.71 11.56 -4.44
C SER A 298 -21.71 12.43 -3.18
N ASP A 299 -22.88 12.77 -2.67
CA ASP A 299 -23.03 13.57 -1.44
C ASP A 299 -22.51 12.80 -0.22
N ASN A 300 -22.87 11.52 -0.08
CA ASN A 300 -22.33 10.64 0.95
C ASN A 300 -20.79 10.52 0.90
N MET A 301 -20.22 10.46 -0.31
CA MET A 301 -18.77 10.41 -0.48
C MET A 301 -18.06 11.71 -0.06
N ARG A 302 -18.64 12.87 -0.41
CA ARG A 302 -18.13 14.18 0.01
C ARG A 302 -18.17 14.31 1.54
N GLU A 303 -19.26 13.89 2.18
CA GLU A 303 -19.36 13.87 3.64
C GLU A 303 -18.32 12.93 4.27
N SER A 304 -18.14 11.72 3.73
CA SER A 304 -17.13 10.76 4.20
C SER A 304 -15.71 11.34 4.10
N LEU A 305 -15.36 12.00 2.99
CA LEU A 305 -14.05 12.65 2.83
C LEU A 305 -13.83 13.77 3.86
N GLN A 306 -14.87 14.56 4.13
CA GLN A 306 -14.81 15.61 5.15
C GLN A 306 -14.63 15.01 6.55
N GLN A 307 -15.39 13.98 6.91
CA GLN A 307 -15.25 13.27 8.18
C GLN A 307 -13.83 12.71 8.35
N ARG A 308 -13.26 12.11 7.30
CA ARG A 308 -11.87 11.61 7.33
C ARG A 308 -10.85 12.73 7.47
N ALA A 309 -11.09 13.88 6.86
CA ALA A 309 -10.24 15.06 7.03
C ALA A 309 -10.29 15.56 8.48
N ASP A 310 -11.48 15.64 9.07
CA ASP A 310 -11.70 16.04 10.46
C ASP A 310 -11.08 15.03 11.44
N GLU A 311 -11.20 13.73 11.18
CA GLU A 311 -10.51 12.70 11.94
C GLU A 311 -8.99 12.86 11.90
N LYS A 312 -8.42 13.12 10.72
CA LYS A 312 -6.98 13.35 10.56
C LYS A 312 -6.55 14.60 11.32
N ALA A 313 -7.35 15.66 11.32
CA ALA A 313 -7.11 16.87 12.09
C ALA A 313 -7.12 16.60 13.60
N ASN A 314 -8.14 15.89 14.09
CA ASN A 314 -8.25 15.53 15.51
C ASN A 314 -7.10 14.61 15.97
N LYS A 315 -6.73 13.63 15.15
CA LYS A 315 -5.57 12.75 15.40
C LYS A 315 -4.25 13.54 15.41
N ALA A 316 -4.13 14.61 14.63
CA ALA A 316 -2.96 15.48 14.65
C ALA A 316 -2.83 16.25 15.98
N THR A 317 -3.95 16.76 16.52
CA THR A 317 -3.99 17.44 17.83
C THR A 317 -3.49 16.54 18.96
N PHE A 318 -3.95 15.29 19.01
CA PHE A 318 -3.45 14.33 20.00
C PHE A 318 -1.96 13.98 19.83
N LYS A 319 -1.47 13.92 18.58
CA LYS A 319 -0.03 13.68 18.30
C LYS A 319 0.85 14.84 18.77
N LEU A 320 0.34 16.07 18.79
CA LEU A 320 1.06 17.24 19.31
C LEU A 320 1.08 17.27 20.84
N LEU A 321 0.04 16.76 21.50
CA LEU A 321 -0.06 16.74 22.96
C LEU A 321 1.01 15.84 23.60
N PHE A 322 1.36 14.72 22.95
CA PHE A 322 2.29 13.74 23.49
C PHE A 322 3.71 14.32 23.79
N PRO A 323 4.42 14.97 22.84
CA PRO A 323 5.70 15.62 23.14
C PRO A 323 5.61 16.71 24.21
N THR A 324 4.55 17.52 24.20
CA THR A 324 4.34 18.59 25.19
C THR A 324 4.19 18.05 26.59
N VAL A 325 3.36 17.02 26.79
CA VAL A 325 3.20 16.39 28.11
C VAL A 325 4.51 15.76 28.54
N PHE A 326 5.19 15.02 27.65
CA PHE A 326 6.46 14.38 27.97
C PHE A 326 7.57 15.37 28.35
N CYS A 327 7.58 16.58 27.79
CA CYS A 327 8.56 17.61 28.14
C CYS A 327 8.19 18.39 29.41
N LEU A 328 6.90 18.61 29.65
CA LEU A 328 6.40 19.41 30.76
C LEU A 328 6.41 18.63 32.09
N MET A 329 6.14 17.33 32.04
CA MET A 329 6.09 16.45 33.20
C MET A 329 7.40 16.42 34.03
N PRO A 330 8.59 16.18 33.43
CA PRO A 330 9.85 16.23 34.17
C PRO A 330 10.20 17.65 34.64
N ALA A 331 9.85 18.69 33.88
CA ALA A 331 10.11 20.07 34.27
C ALA A 331 9.31 20.47 35.53
N ILE A 332 8.04 20.09 35.60
CA ILE A 332 7.20 20.34 36.79
C ILE A 332 7.72 19.55 37.99
N TYR A 333 8.15 18.30 37.82
CA TYR A 333 8.71 17.53 38.94
C TYR A 333 9.98 18.15 39.50
N ILE A 334 10.90 18.58 38.65
CA ILE A 334 12.12 19.27 39.09
C ILE A 334 11.78 20.55 39.84
N PHE A 335 10.80 21.32 39.35
CA PHE A 335 10.39 22.56 39.99
C PHE A 335 9.73 22.35 41.35
N LEU A 336 8.87 21.34 41.48
CA LEU A 336 8.06 21.12 42.69
C LEU A 336 8.79 20.29 43.75
N LEU A 337 9.52 19.24 43.36
CA LEU A 337 10.27 18.37 44.27
C LEU A 337 11.70 18.89 44.52
N GLY A 338 12.26 19.68 43.62
CA GLY A 338 13.63 20.22 43.74
C GLY A 338 13.92 20.88 45.09
N PRO A 339 13.17 21.91 45.52
CA PRO A 339 13.42 22.56 46.80
C PRO A 339 13.17 21.64 47.99
N ALA A 340 12.12 20.80 47.95
CA ALA A 340 11.80 19.86 49.02
C ALA A 340 12.91 18.83 49.24
N ILE A 341 13.54 18.35 48.16
CA ILE A 341 14.68 17.42 48.25
C ILE A 341 15.90 18.11 48.84
N VAL A 342 16.20 19.35 48.42
CA VAL A 342 17.34 20.12 48.96
C VAL A 342 17.13 20.38 50.45
N GLU A 343 15.97 20.85 50.85
CA GLU A 343 15.64 21.15 52.25
C GLU A 343 15.69 19.89 53.13
N LEU A 344 15.18 18.76 52.64
CA LEU A 344 15.30 17.47 53.32
C LEU A 344 16.77 17.03 53.43
N SER A 345 17.56 17.21 52.37
CA SER A 345 18.98 16.83 52.36
C SER A 345 19.83 17.70 53.30
N ASP A 346 19.52 19.00 53.37
CA ASP A 346 20.14 19.95 54.27
C ASP A 346 19.77 19.65 55.72
N PHE A 347 18.51 19.30 56.01
CA PHE A 347 18.08 18.85 57.35
C PHE A 347 18.83 17.59 57.81
N PHE A 348 19.05 16.63 56.91
CA PHE A 348 19.83 15.43 57.23
C PHE A 348 21.33 15.69 57.41
N HIS A 349 21.92 16.65 56.69
CA HIS A 349 23.35 17.00 56.80
C HIS A 349 23.67 17.98 57.93
N SER A 350 22.76 18.91 58.25
CA SER A 350 22.94 19.97 59.26
C SER A 350 22.76 19.52 60.72
N GLY A 351 22.83 18.21 60.98
CA GLY A 351 22.83 17.67 62.34
C GLY A 351 21.49 17.10 62.82
N GLY A 352 20.51 16.85 61.93
CA GLY A 352 19.29 16.11 62.29
C GLY A 352 19.56 14.71 62.87
N ARG A 353 20.70 14.09 62.51
CA ARG A 353 21.18 12.83 63.11
C ARG A 353 21.71 13.03 64.54
N ASP A 354 22.32 14.17 64.84
CA ASP A 354 22.89 14.47 66.14
C ASP A 354 21.80 14.81 67.16
N SER A 355 20.68 15.43 66.73
CA SER A 355 19.48 15.58 67.57
C SER A 355 18.80 14.25 67.89
N LEU A 356 18.74 13.30 66.94
CA LEU A 356 18.17 11.98 67.17
C LEU A 356 19.04 11.12 68.10
N ASN A 357 20.37 11.21 67.95
CA ASN A 357 21.32 10.50 68.79
C ASN A 357 21.40 11.08 70.21
N SER A 358 21.44 12.41 70.37
CA SER A 358 21.44 13.05 71.70
C SER A 358 20.16 12.80 72.49
N THR A 359 19.01 12.71 71.82
CA THR A 359 17.76 12.31 72.50
C THR A 359 17.85 10.87 73.01
N THR A 360 18.47 9.97 72.24
CA THR A 360 18.68 8.57 72.63
C THR A 360 19.68 8.44 73.79
N ASP A 361 20.76 9.22 73.77
CA ASP A 361 21.75 9.28 74.85
C ASP A 361 21.13 9.84 76.15
N LEU A 362 20.25 10.84 76.05
CA LEU A 362 19.50 11.36 77.21
C LEU A 362 18.56 10.32 77.80
N PHE A 363 17.88 9.51 76.98
CA PHE A 363 17.05 8.41 77.47
C PHE A 363 17.87 7.28 78.12
N GLN A 364 19.07 6.97 77.62
CA GLN A 364 19.97 6.03 78.28
C GLN A 364 20.49 6.58 79.62
N GLN A 365 20.83 7.86 79.67
CA GLN A 365 21.35 8.48 80.89
C GLN A 365 20.30 8.53 82.02
N VAL A 366 19.04 8.76 81.67
CA VAL A 366 17.90 8.68 82.62
C VAL A 366 17.61 7.22 83.01
N GLY A 367 17.77 6.26 82.08
CA GLY A 367 17.61 4.83 82.36
C GLY A 367 18.69 4.22 83.26
N THR A 368 19.89 4.80 83.31
CA THR A 368 21.00 4.37 84.20
C THR A 368 20.99 5.01 85.59
N GLN A 369 20.03 5.90 85.88
CA GLN A 369 19.85 6.58 87.17
C GLN A 369 18.77 5.95 88.05
N GLN A 370 18.25 4.78 87.66
CA GLN A 370 17.46 3.87 88.51
C GLN A 370 18.27 2.60 88.76
#